data_AF-A0A932NE78-F1
#
_entry.id   AF-A0A932NE78-F1
#
_cell.length_a   1.000
_cell.length_b   1.000
_cell.length_c   1.000
_cell.angle_alpha   90.00
_cell.angle_beta   90.00
_cell.angle_gamma   90.00
#
_symmetry.space_group_name_H-M   'P 1'
#
loop_
_entity.id
_entity.type
_entity.pdbx_description
1 polymer ?
#
loop_
_entity_poly.entity_id
_entity_poly.type
_entity_poly.pdbx_seq_one_letter_code
_entity_poly.pdbx_strand_id
1 'polypeptide(L)'
;MFETEIEQLKKHLAAQLPQAQPFVYLHDILSSDIEDCYKLSIQAEVDWWIYEEQIERTDHPHFDTSAPELQEIFASLDDSYRQFAQFNITQLNETLESAVKVRLNFLCRPRTTLKWFIYRGAPTKTVYEIVLRLAYFYDYNYLISGFHEWAQKTYSKYPAMDLLSVVEFEKILETIDNDYILDLSPHQFVDMLIPLFEFFHLGKEFTPQLTIPTEALIVFLDDKGVELIAHEIERLLY
;
A
#
# COMPACT_ATOMS: atom_id res chain seq x y z
N MET A 1 18.94 0.18 1.40
CA MET A 1 19.18 -1.06 0.64
C MET A 1 18.42 -0.90 -0.66
N PHE A 2 18.99 -1.25 -1.82
CA PHE A 2 18.39 -1.08 -3.15
C PHE A 2 18.08 0.38 -3.60
N GLU A 3 18.88 1.36 -3.14
CA GLU A 3 18.68 2.79 -3.49
C GLU A 3 18.80 3.05 -5.01
N THR A 4 19.68 2.31 -5.69
CA THR A 4 19.90 2.47 -7.13
C THR A 4 18.64 2.07 -7.91
N GLU A 5 18.02 0.96 -7.53
CA GLU A 5 16.81 0.41 -8.13
C GLU A 5 15.61 1.36 -7.89
N ILE A 6 15.48 1.90 -6.67
CA ILE A 6 14.48 2.91 -6.32
C ILE A 6 14.64 4.15 -7.23
N GLU A 7 15.85 4.68 -7.36
CA GLU A 7 16.11 5.87 -8.19
C GLU A 7 15.88 5.63 -9.68
N GLN A 8 16.21 4.44 -10.19
CA GLN A 8 15.96 4.07 -11.59
C GLN A 8 14.46 4.00 -11.88
N LEU A 9 13.70 3.35 -11.00
CA LEU A 9 12.25 3.22 -11.14
C LEU A 9 11.55 4.56 -11.00
N LYS A 10 11.95 5.40 -10.04
CA LYS A 10 11.44 6.77 -9.89
C LYS A 10 11.60 7.57 -11.18
N LYS A 11 12.78 7.52 -11.80
CA LYS A 11 13.05 8.21 -13.07
C LYS A 11 12.21 7.65 -14.22
N HIS A 12 12.01 6.34 -14.26
CA HIS A 12 11.16 5.69 -15.25
C HIS A 12 9.71 6.19 -15.17
N LEU A 13 9.13 6.16 -13.96
CA LEU A 13 7.76 6.62 -13.71
C LEU A 13 7.60 8.11 -14.02
N ALA A 14 8.52 8.94 -13.54
CA ALA A 14 8.48 10.39 -13.78
C ALA A 14 8.53 10.75 -15.28
N ALA A 15 9.15 9.92 -16.12
CA ALA A 15 9.20 10.14 -17.57
C ALA A 15 7.87 9.82 -18.29
N GLN A 16 7.02 8.99 -17.68
CA GLN A 16 5.71 8.60 -18.23
C GLN A 16 4.58 9.54 -17.77
N LEU A 17 4.83 10.37 -16.76
CA LEU A 17 3.83 11.28 -16.22
C LEU A 17 3.67 12.55 -17.06
N PRO A 18 2.46 13.16 -17.06
CA PRO A 18 2.22 14.42 -17.73
C PRO A 18 3.17 15.52 -17.24
N GLN A 19 3.81 16.24 -18.16
CA GLN A 19 4.74 17.33 -17.86
C GLN A 19 4.03 18.70 -17.67
N ALA A 20 2.76 18.69 -17.29
CA ALA A 20 1.99 19.92 -17.10
C ALA A 20 2.55 20.74 -15.92
N GLN A 21 2.89 22.00 -16.16
CA GLN A 21 3.37 22.92 -15.13
C GLN A 21 2.35 24.05 -14.92
N PRO A 22 2.08 24.47 -13.66
CA PRO A 22 2.78 24.11 -12.43
C PRO A 22 2.18 22.92 -11.64
N PHE A 23 1.05 22.36 -12.09
CA PHE A 23 0.34 21.27 -11.40
C PHE A 23 -0.01 20.13 -12.35
N VAL A 24 -0.12 18.93 -11.79
CA VAL A 24 -0.61 17.73 -12.48
C VAL A 24 -1.84 17.23 -11.73
N TYR A 25 -2.95 17.03 -12.44
CA TYR A 25 -4.20 16.55 -11.83
C TYR A 25 -4.18 15.03 -11.66
N LEU A 26 -4.88 14.55 -10.63
CA LEU A 26 -5.02 13.11 -10.36
C LEU A 26 -5.55 12.36 -11.58
N HIS A 27 -6.59 12.87 -12.25
CA HIS A 27 -7.17 12.20 -13.41
C HIS A 27 -6.17 12.04 -14.58
N ASP A 28 -5.28 13.00 -14.78
CA ASP A 28 -4.22 12.91 -15.79
C ASP A 28 -3.22 11.81 -15.42
N ILE A 29 -2.83 11.72 -14.14
CA ILE A 29 -1.96 10.66 -13.62
C ILE A 29 -2.60 9.29 -13.80
N LEU A 30 -3.87 9.14 -13.45
CA LEU A 30 -4.60 7.86 -13.59
C LEU A 30 -4.75 7.43 -15.05
N SER A 31 -4.81 8.39 -15.98
CA SER A 31 -4.86 8.13 -17.42
C SER A 31 -3.50 7.85 -18.08
N SER A 32 -2.39 8.05 -17.35
CA SER A 32 -1.04 7.83 -17.87
C SER A 32 -0.66 6.34 -17.98
N ASP A 33 0.49 6.05 -18.58
CA ASP A 33 0.96 4.68 -18.83
C ASP A 33 1.70 4.03 -17.64
N ILE A 34 1.77 4.69 -16.48
CA ILE A 34 2.39 4.10 -15.28
C ILE A 34 1.60 2.87 -14.80
N GLU A 35 2.26 1.96 -14.10
CA GLU A 35 1.64 0.73 -13.60
C GLU A 35 0.55 1.01 -12.54
N ASP A 36 -0.47 0.14 -12.53
CA ASP A 36 -1.66 0.31 -11.69
C ASP A 36 -1.34 0.35 -10.18
N CYS A 37 -0.29 -0.35 -9.74
CA CYS A 37 0.16 -0.31 -8.36
C CYS A 37 0.53 1.12 -7.90
N TYR A 38 1.12 1.94 -8.79
CA TYR A 38 1.46 3.32 -8.48
C TYR A 38 0.26 4.24 -8.62
N LYS A 39 -0.63 4.00 -9.60
CA LYS A 39 -1.90 4.73 -9.71
C LYS A 39 -2.74 4.58 -8.44
N LEU A 40 -2.88 3.35 -7.95
CA LEU A 40 -3.59 3.05 -6.71
C LEU A 40 -2.95 3.75 -5.51
N SER A 41 -1.63 3.68 -5.36
CA SER A 41 -0.93 4.38 -4.28
C SER A 41 -1.14 5.90 -4.33
N ILE A 42 -1.11 6.52 -5.51
CA ILE A 42 -1.32 7.96 -5.66
C ILE A 42 -2.79 8.33 -5.39
N GLN A 43 -3.73 7.52 -5.87
CA GLN A 43 -5.15 7.70 -5.57
C GLN A 43 -5.41 7.59 -4.07
N ALA A 44 -4.86 6.58 -3.41
CA ALA A 44 -5.02 6.39 -1.96
C ALA A 44 -4.41 7.55 -1.15
N GLU A 45 -3.37 8.22 -1.66
CA GLU A 45 -2.83 9.44 -1.05
C GLU A 45 -3.83 10.60 -1.11
N VAL A 46 -4.52 10.79 -2.25
CA VAL A 46 -5.61 11.78 -2.34
C VAL A 46 -6.76 11.43 -1.40
N ASP A 47 -7.09 10.14 -1.29
CA ASP A 47 -8.15 9.68 -0.39
C ASP A 47 -7.80 9.93 1.07
N TRP A 48 -6.52 9.83 1.41
CA TRP A 48 -6.00 10.21 2.72
C TRP A 48 -6.14 11.72 2.97
N TRP A 49 -5.84 12.58 2.00
CA TRP A 49 -6.05 14.04 2.16
C TRP A 49 -7.52 14.38 2.37
N ILE A 50 -8.42 13.76 1.60
CA ILE A 50 -9.86 13.96 1.76
C ILE A 50 -10.31 13.53 3.16
N TYR A 51 -9.78 12.42 3.66
CA TYR A 51 -10.05 11.97 5.02
C TYR A 51 -9.55 12.95 6.11
N GLU A 52 -8.37 13.53 5.95
CA GLU A 52 -7.86 14.57 6.86
C GLU A 52 -8.79 15.78 6.89
N GLU A 53 -9.23 16.24 5.72
CA GLU A 53 -10.22 17.32 5.59
C GLU A 53 -11.57 16.94 6.24
N GLN A 54 -12.02 15.68 6.13
CA GLN A 54 -13.23 15.19 6.78
C GLN A 54 -13.12 15.25 8.31
N ILE A 55 -11.98 14.87 8.89
CA ILE A 55 -11.75 14.98 10.33
C ILE A 55 -11.86 16.44 10.77
N GLU A 56 -11.15 17.35 10.09
CA GLU A 56 -11.14 18.77 10.45
C GLU A 56 -12.54 19.39 10.39
N ARG A 57 -13.35 19.00 9.39
CA ARG A 57 -14.75 19.46 9.29
C ARG A 57 -15.64 18.87 10.36
N THR A 58 -15.50 17.58 10.68
CA THR A 58 -16.42 16.90 11.60
C THR A 58 -16.16 17.26 13.07
N ASP A 59 -14.92 17.51 13.47
CA ASP A 59 -14.53 17.88 14.84
C ASP A 59 -14.62 19.39 15.12
N HIS A 60 -15.41 20.14 14.34
CA HIS A 60 -15.46 21.59 14.46
C HIS A 60 -16.19 22.04 15.75
N PRO A 61 -15.56 22.85 16.63
CA PRO A 61 -16.07 23.12 17.99
C PRO A 61 -17.31 24.04 18.06
N HIS A 62 -17.70 24.66 16.94
CA HIS A 62 -18.74 25.70 16.92
C HIS A 62 -19.94 25.40 16.02
N PHE A 63 -19.90 24.32 15.22
CA PHE A 63 -20.95 24.01 14.26
C PHE A 63 -21.45 22.58 14.47
N ASP A 64 -22.77 22.39 14.39
CA ASP A 64 -23.35 21.05 14.40
C ASP A 64 -23.17 20.40 13.03
N THR A 65 -22.00 19.80 12.83
CA THR A 65 -21.59 19.15 11.59
C THR A 65 -22.37 17.86 11.33
N SER A 66 -23.14 17.36 12.31
CA SER A 66 -23.97 16.16 12.17
C SER A 66 -25.31 16.41 11.48
N ALA A 67 -25.67 17.68 11.24
CA ALA A 67 -26.89 18.05 10.52
C ALA A 67 -26.95 17.39 9.13
N PRO A 68 -28.06 16.73 8.75
CA PRO A 68 -28.18 16.01 7.47
C PRO A 68 -27.86 16.88 6.24
N GLU A 69 -28.26 18.14 6.25
CA GLU A 69 -28.01 19.08 5.16
C GLU A 69 -26.52 19.35 4.97
N LEU A 70 -25.74 19.41 6.05
CA LEU A 70 -24.29 19.56 5.97
C LEU A 70 -23.61 18.27 5.50
N GLN A 71 -24.11 17.11 5.91
CA GLN A 71 -23.58 15.82 5.47
C GLN A 71 -23.70 15.62 3.96
N GLU A 72 -24.83 16.01 3.36
CA GLU A 72 -25.00 15.99 1.89
C GLU A 72 -24.03 16.95 1.18
N ILE A 73 -23.84 18.14 1.73
CA ILE A 73 -22.87 19.12 1.19
C ILE A 73 -21.44 18.59 1.30
N PHE A 74 -21.07 17.99 2.43
CA PHE A 74 -19.74 17.44 2.63
C PHE A 74 -19.46 16.28 1.67
N ALA A 75 -20.42 15.39 1.43
CA ALA A 75 -20.25 14.32 0.45
C ALA A 75 -19.98 14.87 -0.97
N SER A 76 -20.75 15.87 -1.41
CA SER A 76 -20.54 16.53 -2.70
C SER A 76 -19.20 17.27 -2.79
N LEU A 77 -18.76 17.85 -1.66
CA LEU A 77 -17.45 18.48 -1.55
C LEU A 77 -16.31 17.46 -1.66
N ASP A 78 -16.43 16.30 -1.03
CA ASP A 78 -15.43 15.23 -1.11
C ASP A 78 -15.29 14.67 -2.54
N ASP A 79 -16.41 14.49 -3.25
CA ASP A 79 -16.41 14.13 -4.67
C ASP A 79 -15.70 15.21 -5.50
N SER A 80 -15.93 16.48 -5.19
CA SER A 80 -15.28 17.61 -5.85
C SER A 80 -13.77 17.65 -5.54
N TYR A 81 -13.35 17.40 -4.30
CA TYR A 81 -11.93 17.31 -3.94
C TYR A 81 -11.22 16.23 -4.75
N ARG A 82 -11.82 15.05 -4.87
CA ARG A 82 -11.27 13.96 -5.67
C ARG A 82 -11.14 14.34 -7.14
N GLN A 83 -12.16 14.96 -7.72
CA GLN A 83 -12.18 15.36 -9.13
C GLN A 83 -11.10 16.40 -9.46
N PHE A 84 -10.89 17.37 -8.56
CA PHE A 84 -9.97 18.49 -8.74
C PHE A 84 -8.64 18.32 -7.98
N ALA A 85 -8.37 17.13 -7.45
CA ALA A 85 -7.12 16.83 -6.77
C ALA A 85 -5.94 17.05 -7.72
N GLN A 86 -4.94 17.79 -7.23
CA GLN A 86 -3.77 18.15 -8.00
C GLN A 86 -2.52 18.08 -7.13
N PHE A 87 -1.41 17.76 -7.78
CA PHE A 87 -0.09 17.73 -7.16
C PHE A 87 0.73 18.87 -7.75
N ASN A 88 1.44 19.61 -6.90
CA ASN A 88 2.59 20.36 -7.41
C ASN A 88 3.72 19.37 -7.74
N ILE A 89 4.63 19.75 -8.64
CA ILE A 89 5.68 18.83 -9.12
C ILE A 89 6.58 18.30 -7.99
N THR A 90 6.86 19.11 -6.97
CA THR A 90 7.66 18.67 -5.82
C THR A 90 6.93 17.58 -5.03
N GLN A 91 5.66 17.81 -4.69
CA GLN A 91 4.80 16.85 -3.99
C GLN A 91 4.61 15.57 -4.80
N LEU A 92 4.44 15.67 -6.13
CA LEU A 92 4.31 14.50 -6.99
C LEU A 92 5.57 13.63 -6.94
N ASN A 93 6.75 14.24 -7.03
CA ASN A 93 8.01 13.51 -6.93
C ASN A 93 8.21 12.85 -5.55
N GLU A 94 7.85 13.53 -4.47
CA GLU A 94 7.88 12.97 -3.12
C GLU A 94 6.90 11.80 -2.96
N THR A 95 5.70 11.92 -3.53
CA THR A 95 4.68 10.87 -3.52
C THR A 95 5.15 9.64 -4.30
N LEU A 96 5.76 9.82 -5.47
CA LEU A 96 6.32 8.72 -6.26
C LEU A 96 7.47 8.03 -5.54
N GLU A 97 8.38 8.80 -4.94
CA GLU A 97 9.49 8.25 -4.18
C GLU A 97 8.99 7.42 -2.99
N SER A 98 7.99 7.94 -2.27
CA SER A 98 7.32 7.22 -1.20
C SER A 98 6.65 5.93 -1.71
N ALA A 99 5.90 6.00 -2.80
CA ALA A 99 5.21 4.84 -3.38
C ALA A 99 6.18 3.73 -3.80
N VAL A 100 7.28 4.06 -4.47
CA VAL A 100 8.32 3.10 -4.86
C VAL A 100 8.97 2.44 -3.63
N LYS A 101 9.32 3.25 -2.61
CA LYS A 101 9.92 2.75 -1.37
C LYS A 101 8.96 1.85 -0.59
N VAL A 102 7.70 2.26 -0.47
CA VAL A 102 6.66 1.49 0.23
C VAL A 102 6.39 0.19 -0.50
N ARG A 103 6.25 0.22 -1.84
CA ARG A 103 6.08 -0.99 -2.64
C ARG A 103 7.24 -1.95 -2.45
N LEU A 104 8.48 -1.51 -2.59
CA LEU A 104 9.65 -2.38 -2.38
C LEU A 104 9.68 -2.98 -0.98
N ASN A 105 9.44 -2.18 0.06
CA ASN A 105 9.37 -2.69 1.42
C ASN A 105 8.25 -3.73 1.57
N PHE A 106 7.10 -3.51 0.96
CA PHE A 106 5.97 -4.42 0.99
C PHE A 106 6.24 -5.72 0.22
N LEU A 107 6.94 -5.64 -0.92
CA LEU A 107 7.40 -6.80 -1.68
C LEU A 107 8.35 -7.67 -0.86
N CYS A 108 9.27 -7.05 -0.11
CA CYS A 108 10.24 -7.76 0.71
C CYS A 108 9.68 -8.19 2.08
N ARG A 109 8.81 -7.41 2.71
CA ARG A 109 8.30 -7.63 4.07
C ARG A 109 6.80 -7.27 4.16
N PRO A 110 5.90 -8.07 3.58
CA PRO A 110 4.48 -7.71 3.51
C PRO A 110 3.85 -7.38 4.86
N ARG A 111 3.98 -8.27 5.87
CA ARG A 111 3.36 -8.12 7.19
C ARG A 111 3.95 -6.94 7.94
N THR A 112 5.28 -6.87 7.99
CA THR A 112 5.99 -5.79 8.68
C THR A 112 5.67 -4.43 8.05
N THR A 113 5.62 -4.34 6.71
CA THR A 113 5.34 -3.09 6.02
C THR A 113 3.93 -2.60 6.28
N LEU A 114 2.91 -3.48 6.18
CA LEU A 114 1.53 -3.11 6.48
C LEU A 114 1.41 -2.54 7.89
N LYS A 115 1.96 -3.23 8.89
CA LYS A 115 1.97 -2.74 10.28
C LYS A 115 2.56 -1.34 10.39
N TRP A 116 3.80 -1.15 9.93
CA TRP A 116 4.52 0.11 10.12
C TRP A 116 3.88 1.26 9.34
N PHE A 117 3.43 0.99 8.12
CA PHE A 117 2.80 1.99 7.26
C PHE A 117 1.45 2.46 7.81
N ILE A 118 0.62 1.55 8.30
CA ILE A 118 -0.73 1.83 8.80
C ILE A 118 -0.68 2.51 10.17
N TYR A 119 0.11 1.97 11.11
CA TYR A 119 0.10 2.46 12.49
C TYR A 119 1.07 3.61 12.72
N ARG A 120 2.18 3.69 11.98
CA ARG A 120 3.22 4.74 12.14
C ARG A 120 3.64 4.97 13.60
N GLY A 121 3.70 3.89 14.39
CA GLY A 121 4.04 3.92 15.82
C GLY A 121 2.87 4.19 16.78
N ALA A 122 1.67 4.48 16.28
CA ALA A 122 0.47 4.57 17.11
C ALA A 122 0.09 3.17 17.65
N PRO A 123 -0.45 3.06 18.88
CA PRO A 123 -0.85 1.77 19.45
C PRO A 123 -2.15 1.22 18.85
N THR A 124 -3.02 2.10 18.34
CA THR A 124 -4.36 1.78 17.84
C THR A 124 -4.69 2.66 16.64
N LYS A 125 -5.53 2.14 15.74
CA LYS A 125 -6.14 2.86 14.62
C LYS A 125 -7.60 2.45 14.48
N THR A 126 -8.45 3.33 13.96
CA THR A 126 -9.82 2.90 13.61
C THR A 126 -9.77 1.93 12.45
N VAL A 127 -10.71 0.98 12.37
CA VAL A 127 -10.80 0.06 11.23
C VAL A 127 -10.95 0.83 9.91
N TYR A 128 -11.65 1.97 9.94
CA TYR A 128 -11.74 2.91 8.83
C TYR A 128 -10.38 3.39 8.34
N GLU A 129 -9.54 3.93 9.23
CA GLU A 129 -8.18 4.37 8.86
C GLU A 129 -7.35 3.22 8.31
N ILE A 130 -7.48 2.02 8.88
CA ILE A 130 -6.76 0.83 8.41
C ILE A 130 -7.17 0.49 6.98
N VAL A 131 -8.48 0.44 6.71
CA VAL A 131 -9.03 0.18 5.36
C VAL A 131 -8.53 1.22 4.36
N LEU A 132 -8.54 2.50 4.73
CA LEU A 132 -8.05 3.58 3.88
C LEU A 132 -6.55 3.43 3.57
N ARG A 133 -5.74 3.07 4.57
CA ARG A 133 -4.30 2.84 4.40
C ARG A 133 -3.98 1.57 3.62
N LEU A 134 -4.83 0.54 3.69
CA LEU A 134 -4.66 -0.68 2.90
C LEU A 134 -4.84 -0.44 1.39
N ALA A 135 -5.60 0.59 1.00
CA ALA A 135 -5.83 0.96 -0.41
C ALA A 135 -4.55 1.41 -1.15
N TYR A 136 -3.46 1.68 -0.44
CA TYR A 136 -2.15 1.98 -1.05
C TYR A 136 -1.49 0.75 -1.69
N PHE A 137 -1.90 -0.45 -1.30
CA PHE A 137 -1.20 -1.69 -1.64
C PHE A 137 -1.94 -2.44 -2.74
N TYR A 138 -1.18 -2.91 -3.74
CA TYR A 138 -1.69 -3.66 -4.89
C TYR A 138 -1.20 -5.10 -4.91
N ASP A 139 0.10 -5.30 -4.64
CA ASP A 139 0.71 -6.63 -4.58
C ASP A 139 0.09 -7.44 -3.41
N TYR A 140 0.26 -8.77 -3.40
CA TYR A 140 -0.21 -9.64 -2.32
C TYR A 140 -1.66 -9.36 -1.85
N ASN A 141 -2.56 -9.12 -2.81
CA ASN A 141 -3.93 -8.69 -2.56
C ASN A 141 -4.72 -9.59 -1.59
N TYR A 142 -4.32 -10.86 -1.42
CA TYR A 142 -4.92 -11.76 -0.43
C TYR A 142 -4.81 -11.23 1.01
N LEU A 143 -3.77 -10.47 1.36
CA LEU A 143 -3.64 -9.81 2.67
C LEU A 143 -4.69 -8.71 2.84
N ILE A 144 -4.89 -7.94 1.77
CA ILE A 144 -5.82 -6.80 1.73
C ILE A 144 -7.26 -7.29 1.77
N SER A 145 -7.62 -8.19 0.84
CA SER A 145 -8.95 -8.79 0.77
C SER A 145 -9.26 -9.63 2.01
N GLY A 146 -8.29 -10.38 2.52
CA GLY A 146 -8.44 -11.16 3.75
C GLY A 146 -8.77 -10.27 4.96
N PHE A 147 -8.10 -9.11 5.09
CA PHE A 147 -8.42 -8.16 6.14
C PHE A 147 -9.82 -7.56 5.97
N HIS A 148 -10.21 -7.19 4.75
CA HIS A 148 -11.56 -6.70 4.47
C HIS A 148 -12.63 -7.73 4.83
N GLU A 149 -12.45 -8.99 4.44
CA GLU A 149 -13.38 -10.07 4.78
C GLU A 149 -13.49 -10.30 6.29
N TRP A 150 -12.35 -10.30 6.99
CA TRP A 150 -12.33 -10.41 8.45
C TRP A 150 -13.09 -9.26 9.11
N ALA A 151 -12.82 -8.02 8.68
CA ALA A 151 -13.46 -6.82 9.23
C ALA A 151 -14.98 -6.83 8.98
N GLN A 152 -15.43 -7.19 7.77
CA GLN A 152 -16.85 -7.29 7.43
C GLN A 152 -17.59 -8.36 8.25
N LYS A 153 -16.92 -9.47 8.59
CA LYS A 153 -17.51 -10.51 9.46
C LYS A 153 -17.55 -10.09 10.92
N THR A 154 -16.61 -9.25 11.35
CA THR A 154 -16.41 -8.88 12.76
C THR A 154 -17.28 -7.70 13.17
N TYR A 155 -17.41 -6.68 12.32
CA TYR A 155 -18.08 -5.43 12.64
C TYR A 155 -19.45 -5.32 11.97
N SER A 156 -20.43 -4.80 12.71
CA SER A 156 -21.80 -4.61 12.20
C SER A 156 -21.94 -3.48 11.18
N LYS A 157 -20.99 -2.54 11.19
CA LYS A 157 -20.83 -1.48 10.19
C LYS A 157 -19.44 -1.59 9.60
N TYR A 158 -19.32 -1.42 8.29
CA TYR A 158 -18.05 -1.53 7.59
C TYR A 158 -17.92 -0.41 6.55
N PRO A 159 -16.77 0.30 6.49
CA PRO A 159 -15.70 0.31 7.48
C PRO A 159 -16.15 0.83 8.86
N ALA A 160 -15.60 0.24 9.93
CA ALA A 160 -15.99 0.55 11.31
C ALA A 160 -15.14 1.69 11.91
N MET A 161 -15.71 2.47 12.84
CA MET A 161 -14.96 3.48 13.60
C MET A 161 -14.34 2.92 14.89
N ASP A 162 -14.54 1.63 15.16
CA ASP A 162 -13.96 0.90 16.27
C ASP A 162 -12.42 0.89 16.17
N LEU A 163 -11.76 1.02 17.33
CA LEU A 163 -10.30 0.96 17.42
C LEU A 163 -9.82 -0.50 17.37
N LEU A 164 -8.83 -0.74 16.54
CA LEU A 164 -8.07 -1.99 16.48
C LEU A 164 -6.62 -1.71 16.92
N SER A 165 -6.09 -2.55 17.81
CA SER A 165 -4.70 -2.42 18.24
C SER A 165 -3.71 -3.00 17.23
N VAL A 166 -2.49 -2.48 17.24
CA VAL A 166 -1.40 -2.98 16.37
C VAL A 166 -1.14 -4.47 16.57
N VAL A 167 -1.24 -4.95 17.81
CA VAL A 167 -1.01 -6.36 18.18
C VAL A 167 -2.12 -7.27 17.64
N GLU A 168 -3.37 -6.81 17.68
CA GLU A 168 -4.49 -7.57 17.09
C GLU A 168 -4.38 -7.60 15.57
N PHE A 169 -4.05 -6.47 14.95
CA PHE A 169 -3.83 -6.37 13.52
C PHE A 169 -2.71 -7.30 13.02
N GLU A 170 -1.58 -7.35 13.72
CA GLU A 170 -0.48 -8.29 13.43
C GLU A 170 -0.97 -9.74 13.41
N LYS A 171 -1.72 -10.16 14.45
CA LYS A 171 -2.24 -11.53 14.54
C LYS A 171 -3.23 -11.86 13.42
N ILE A 172 -4.07 -10.90 13.04
CA ILE A 172 -5.01 -11.05 11.93
C ILE A 172 -4.26 -11.26 10.62
N LEU A 173 -3.28 -10.40 10.31
CA LEU A 173 -2.47 -10.54 9.10
C LEU A 173 -1.66 -11.83 9.08
N GLU A 174 -1.05 -12.20 10.21
CA GLU A 174 -0.31 -13.46 10.34
C GLU A 174 -1.21 -14.66 10.07
N THR A 175 -2.43 -14.66 10.60
CA THR A 175 -3.42 -15.72 10.35
C THR A 175 -3.79 -15.78 8.87
N ILE A 176 -4.15 -14.65 8.26
CA ILE A 176 -4.50 -14.57 6.83
C ILE A 176 -3.36 -15.10 5.96
N ASP A 177 -2.13 -14.68 6.26
CA ASP A 177 -0.96 -15.05 5.46
C ASP A 177 -0.57 -16.51 5.62
N ASN A 178 -0.60 -17.03 6.85
CA ASN A 178 -0.32 -18.44 7.11
C ASN A 178 -1.37 -19.34 6.46
N ASP A 179 -2.66 -19.01 6.59
CA ASP A 179 -3.74 -19.78 5.97
C ASP A 179 -3.60 -19.79 4.44
N TYR A 180 -3.28 -18.63 3.84
CA TYR A 180 -3.04 -18.56 2.39
C TYR A 180 -1.85 -19.42 1.96
N ILE A 181 -0.71 -19.34 2.67
CA ILE A 181 0.50 -20.10 2.35
C ILE A 181 0.27 -21.61 2.48
N LEU A 182 -0.47 -22.06 3.50
CA LEU A 182 -0.78 -23.48 3.73
C LEU A 182 -1.59 -24.10 2.59
N ASP A 183 -2.39 -23.30 1.89
CA ASP A 183 -3.19 -23.73 0.75
C ASP A 183 -2.39 -23.78 -0.58
N LEU A 184 -1.14 -23.28 -0.60
CA LEU A 184 -0.31 -23.26 -1.80
C LEU A 184 0.46 -24.56 -2.00
N SER A 185 0.58 -24.99 -3.25
CA SER A 185 1.63 -25.91 -3.66
C SER A 185 3.01 -25.23 -3.63
N PRO A 186 4.12 -26.00 -3.59
CA PRO A 186 5.47 -25.41 -3.63
C PRO A 186 5.73 -24.49 -4.83
N HIS A 187 5.15 -24.78 -6.00
CA HIS A 187 5.26 -23.90 -7.18
C HIS A 187 4.53 -22.58 -6.95
N GLN A 188 3.30 -22.63 -6.45
CA GLN A 188 2.52 -21.43 -6.16
C GLN A 188 3.16 -20.56 -5.08
N PHE A 189 3.83 -21.18 -4.10
CA PHE A 189 4.61 -20.45 -3.12
C PHE A 189 5.77 -19.68 -3.77
N VAL A 190 6.48 -20.30 -4.73
CA VAL A 190 7.54 -19.63 -5.51
C VAL A 190 6.95 -18.52 -6.38
N ASP A 191 5.75 -18.69 -6.94
CA ASP A 191 5.06 -17.66 -7.73
C ASP A 191 4.80 -16.38 -6.92
N MET A 192 4.77 -16.45 -5.58
CA MET A 192 4.69 -15.26 -4.73
C MET A 192 5.91 -14.32 -4.86
N LEU A 193 7.02 -14.80 -5.43
CA LEU A 193 8.20 -13.99 -5.70
C LEU A 193 8.12 -13.24 -7.03
N ILE A 194 7.16 -13.54 -7.91
CA ILE A 194 7.02 -12.89 -9.23
C ILE A 194 7.04 -11.35 -9.12
N PRO A 195 6.29 -10.71 -8.19
CA PRO A 195 6.33 -9.25 -8.06
C PRO A 195 7.72 -8.69 -7.70
N LEU A 196 8.54 -9.43 -6.94
CA LEU A 196 9.94 -9.05 -6.68
C LEU A 196 10.76 -9.11 -7.97
N PHE A 197 10.60 -10.16 -8.77
CA PHE A 197 11.27 -10.25 -10.07
C PHE A 197 10.89 -9.10 -10.99
N GLU A 198 9.60 -8.76 -11.06
CA GLU A 198 9.09 -7.63 -11.85
C GLU A 198 9.69 -6.30 -11.38
N PHE A 199 9.78 -6.08 -10.06
CA PHE A 199 10.38 -4.88 -9.50
C PHE A 199 11.86 -4.72 -9.87
N PHE A 200 12.67 -5.78 -9.71
CA PHE A 200 14.11 -5.73 -9.97
C PHE A 200 14.47 -5.77 -11.47
N HIS A 201 13.54 -6.13 -12.34
CA HIS A 201 13.78 -6.29 -13.77
C HIS A 201 12.79 -5.50 -14.63
N LEU A 202 12.46 -4.28 -14.17
CA LEU A 202 11.53 -3.38 -14.85
C LEU A 202 11.75 -3.34 -16.37
N GLY A 203 10.68 -3.63 -17.13
CA GLY A 203 10.68 -3.59 -18.59
C GLY A 203 11.49 -4.71 -19.28
N LYS A 204 11.95 -5.73 -18.56
CA LYS A 204 12.61 -6.91 -19.14
C LYS A 204 11.64 -8.09 -19.23
N GLU A 205 11.74 -8.85 -20.32
CA GLU A 205 11.02 -10.12 -20.43
C GLU A 205 11.53 -11.12 -19.39
N PHE A 206 10.62 -11.92 -18.84
CA PHE A 206 10.99 -12.95 -17.87
C PHE A 206 11.85 -14.02 -18.55
N THR A 207 13.09 -14.20 -18.07
CA THR A 207 13.99 -15.25 -18.54
C THR A 207 14.42 -16.15 -17.37
N PRO A 208 14.77 -17.42 -17.62
CA PRO A 208 15.28 -18.31 -16.57
C PRO A 208 16.58 -17.82 -15.89
N GLN A 209 17.24 -16.80 -16.45
CA GLN A 209 18.45 -16.20 -15.91
C GLN A 209 18.19 -14.96 -15.04
N LEU A 210 16.94 -14.50 -14.93
CA LEU A 210 16.62 -13.42 -14.00
C LEU A 210 16.90 -13.89 -12.57
N THR A 211 17.44 -12.99 -11.77
CA THR A 211 17.82 -13.25 -10.37
C THR A 211 17.43 -12.06 -9.52
N ILE A 212 16.85 -12.31 -8.36
CA ILE A 212 16.65 -11.27 -7.35
C ILE A 212 17.80 -11.28 -6.34
N PRO A 213 18.07 -10.15 -5.67
CA PRO A 213 19.03 -10.11 -4.56
C PRO A 213 18.67 -11.15 -3.50
N THR A 214 19.66 -11.91 -3.03
CA THR A 214 19.42 -12.98 -2.04
C THR A 214 18.93 -12.41 -0.72
N GLU A 215 19.36 -11.21 -0.35
CA GLU A 215 18.91 -10.50 0.85
C GLU A 215 17.40 -10.20 0.80
N ALA A 216 16.85 -9.87 -0.38
CA ALA A 216 15.42 -9.64 -0.53
C ALA A 216 14.63 -10.94 -0.31
N LEU A 217 15.15 -12.07 -0.80
CA LEU A 217 14.55 -13.39 -0.61
C LEU A 217 14.57 -13.83 0.86
N ILE A 218 15.72 -13.70 1.54
CA ILE A 218 15.87 -14.04 2.96
C ILE A 218 14.85 -13.25 3.78
N VAL A 219 14.81 -11.94 3.57
CA VAL A 219 13.91 -11.04 4.27
C VAL A 219 12.43 -11.36 4.03
N PHE A 220 12.07 -11.77 2.81
CA PHE A 220 10.72 -12.20 2.47
C PHE A 220 10.30 -13.49 3.18
N LEU A 221 11.20 -14.47 3.21
CA LEU A 221 10.96 -15.75 3.89
C LEU A 221 10.84 -15.55 5.41
N ASP A 222 11.68 -14.70 5.99
CA ASP A 222 11.63 -14.35 7.41
C ASP A 222 10.31 -13.67 7.80
N ASP A 223 9.85 -12.69 7.01
CA ASP A 223 8.57 -12.01 7.28
C ASP A 223 7.37 -12.98 7.24
N LYS A 224 7.48 -14.05 6.44
CA LYS A 224 6.49 -15.13 6.35
C LYS A 224 6.61 -16.20 7.44
N GLY A 225 7.64 -16.14 8.30
CA GLY A 225 7.89 -17.15 9.32
C GLY A 225 8.47 -18.46 8.77
N VAL A 226 9.05 -18.44 7.56
CA VAL A 226 9.68 -19.60 6.90
C VAL A 226 11.19 -19.62 7.20
N GLU A 227 11.52 -19.49 8.49
CA GLU A 227 12.88 -19.21 8.97
C GLU A 227 13.89 -20.30 8.59
N LEU A 228 13.47 -21.57 8.53
CA LEU A 228 14.36 -22.68 8.19
C LEU A 228 14.96 -22.56 6.79
N ILE A 229 14.17 -22.12 5.81
CA ILE A 229 14.66 -21.94 4.43
C ILE A 229 15.53 -20.69 4.35
N ALA A 230 15.14 -19.61 5.03
CA ALA A 230 15.92 -18.38 5.09
C ALA A 230 17.34 -18.64 5.65
N HIS A 231 17.45 -19.37 6.77
CA HIS A 231 18.73 -19.72 7.38
C HIS A 231 19.59 -20.59 6.46
N GLU A 232 19.02 -21.58 5.77
CA GLU A 232 19.81 -22.41 4.85
C GLU A 232 20.30 -21.63 3.63
N ILE A 233 19.53 -20.66 3.13
CA ILE A 233 19.98 -19.75 2.07
C ILE A 233 21.11 -18.84 2.58
N GLU A 234 20.97 -18.27 3.79
CA GLU A 234 22.01 -17.44 4.41
C GLU A 234 23.32 -18.21 4.58
N ARG A 235 23.26 -19.49 4.98
CA ARG A 235 24.42 -20.39 5.09
C ARG A 235 25.12 -20.68 3.77
N LEU A 236 24.45 -20.54 2.63
CA LEU A 236 25.08 -20.71 1.31
C LEU A 236 25.85 -19.47 0.84
N LEU A 237 25.62 -18.31 1.48
CA LEU A 237 26.32 -17.06 1.19
C LEU A 237 27.65 -16.91 1.95
N TYR A 238 27.85 -17.70 3.02
CA TYR A 238 29.00 -17.65 3.93
C TYR A 238 29.76 -18.98 3.98
#